data_AF-V5GEQ2-F1
#
_entry.id   AF-V5GEQ2-F1
#
_cell.length_a   1.000
_cell.length_b   1.000
_cell.length_c   1.000
_cell.angle_alpha   90.00
_cell.angle_beta   90.00
_cell.angle_gamma   90.00
#
_symmetry.space_group_name_H-M   'P 1'
#
loop_
_entity.id
_entity.type
_entity.pdbx_description
1 polymer ?
#
loop_
_entity_poly.entity_id
_entity_poly.type
_entity_poly.pdbx_seq_one_letter_code
_entity_poly.pdbx_strand_id
1 'polypeptide(L)'
;FPEKPNELKEVPLWIKTISYIMQPFNPLAGIRVAGPFGPWFINAVRPDISKKYLVALTDPNLIPEYIYQCNCQHPSGESAFHSMMVDFAWAKNPIVRRIDKLSPTIAITLLYGSRSWTDHSATDIIKEKRIHSYFKLQIVSGAGHHVYADKPEAFNQIVLDACNYSDGVSRNNLALMPPDSGGESDAESNASDSN
;
A
#
# COMPACT_ATOMS: atom_id res chain seq x y z
N PHE A 1 -1.62 -8.22 -5.45
CA PHE A 1 -1.80 -7.36 -6.64
C PHE A 1 -2.00 -8.19 -7.90
N PRO A 2 -1.14 -9.18 -8.21
CA PRO A 2 -1.44 -10.13 -9.27
C PRO A 2 -2.64 -11.00 -8.89
N GLU A 3 -3.29 -11.54 -9.91
CA GLU A 3 -4.30 -12.58 -9.74
C GLU A 3 -3.63 -13.93 -9.49
N LYS A 4 -4.37 -14.82 -8.82
CA LYS A 4 -3.97 -16.22 -8.76
C LYS A 4 -3.87 -16.75 -10.21
N PRO A 5 -2.76 -17.39 -10.59
CA PRO A 5 -2.67 -18.05 -11.90
C PRO A 5 -3.82 -19.05 -12.06
N ASN A 6 -4.49 -19.04 -13.22
CA ASN A 6 -5.58 -19.97 -13.52
C ASN A 6 -5.10 -21.43 -13.55
N GLU A 7 -3.81 -21.65 -13.77
CA GLU A 7 -3.18 -22.97 -13.78
C GLU A 7 -2.29 -23.17 -12.56
N LEU A 8 -2.86 -23.78 -11.51
CA LEU A 8 -2.03 -24.60 -10.65
C LEU A 8 -1.87 -25.94 -11.38
N LYS A 9 -0.70 -26.16 -12.00
CA LYS A 9 -0.26 -27.50 -12.47
C LYS A 9 -0.74 -28.57 -11.50
N GLU A 10 -1.18 -29.72 -12.00
CA GLU A 10 -1.70 -30.86 -11.25
C GLU A 10 -0.96 -31.09 -9.92
N VAL A 11 -1.45 -30.42 -8.87
CA VAL A 11 -0.82 -30.51 -7.55
C VAL A 11 -1.24 -31.85 -6.96
N PRO A 12 -0.30 -32.72 -6.56
CA PRO A 12 -0.60 -34.00 -5.96
C PRO A 12 -1.62 -33.85 -4.82
N LEU A 13 -2.57 -34.79 -4.72
CA LEU A 13 -3.67 -34.73 -3.77
C LEU A 13 -3.19 -34.52 -2.32
N TRP A 14 -2.07 -35.15 -1.95
CA TRP A 14 -1.46 -35.01 -0.63
C TRP A 14 -1.03 -33.57 -0.32
N ILE A 15 -0.55 -32.80 -1.31
CA ILE A 15 -0.21 -31.38 -1.15
C ILE A 15 -1.48 -30.56 -0.96
N LYS A 16 -2.56 -30.86 -1.71
CA LYS A 16 -3.86 -30.20 -1.53
C LYS A 16 -4.43 -30.47 -0.14
N THR A 17 -4.31 -31.71 0.35
CA THR A 17 -4.76 -32.10 1.69
C THR A 17 -3.92 -31.44 2.78
N ILE A 18 -2.58 -31.44 2.69
CA ILE A 18 -1.72 -30.72 3.63
C ILE A 18 -2.01 -29.22 3.60
N SER A 19 -2.19 -28.63 2.41
CA SER A 19 -2.55 -27.23 2.24
C SER A 19 -3.87 -26.91 2.95
N TYR A 20 -4.89 -27.75 2.77
CA TYR A 20 -6.19 -27.59 3.44
C TYR A 20 -6.08 -27.71 4.97
N ILE A 21 -5.29 -28.66 5.47
CA ILE A 21 -5.04 -28.87 6.90
C ILE A 21 -4.20 -27.72 7.52
N MET A 22 -3.27 -27.16 6.76
CA MET A 22 -2.40 -26.05 7.17
C MET A 22 -3.08 -24.69 6.99
N GLN A 23 -4.16 -24.59 6.21
CA GLN A 23 -4.90 -23.36 5.95
C GLN A 23 -5.43 -22.65 7.21
N PRO A 24 -5.91 -23.35 8.26
CA PRO A 24 -6.26 -22.73 9.53
C PRO A 24 -5.04 -22.46 10.43
N PHE A 25 -3.82 -22.89 10.06
CA PHE A 25 -2.64 -22.73 10.90
C PHE A 25 -2.20 -21.27 10.89
N ASN A 26 -2.58 -20.59 11.97
CA ASN A 26 -2.30 -19.20 12.18
C ASN A 26 -0.85 -19.05 12.71
N PRO A 27 0.08 -18.48 11.93
CA PRO A 27 1.48 -18.40 12.32
C PRO A 27 1.71 -17.56 13.58
N LEU A 28 0.82 -16.59 13.87
CA LEU A 28 0.87 -15.77 15.09
C LEU A 28 0.24 -16.49 16.30
N ALA A 29 -0.40 -17.65 16.12
CA ALA A 29 -0.89 -18.46 17.24
C ALA A 29 0.25 -18.88 18.17
N GLY A 30 1.45 -19.13 17.61
CA GLY A 30 2.64 -19.42 18.42
C GLY A 30 3.00 -18.28 19.37
N ILE A 31 2.84 -17.03 18.94
CA ILE A 31 3.07 -15.83 19.77
C ILE A 31 2.09 -15.80 20.96
N ARG A 32 0.82 -16.15 20.72
CA ARG A 32 -0.20 -16.19 21.78
C ARG A 32 0.01 -17.33 22.76
N VAL A 33 0.40 -18.51 22.28
CA VAL A 33 0.73 -19.66 23.12
C VAL A 33 1.94 -19.36 24.00
N ALA A 34 2.93 -18.62 23.50
CA ALA A 34 4.09 -18.19 24.27
C ALA A 34 3.75 -17.25 25.45
N GLY A 35 2.57 -16.62 25.43
CA GLY A 35 2.10 -15.73 26.49
C GLY A 35 3.13 -14.63 26.79
N PRO A 36 3.43 -14.32 28.07
CA PRO A 36 4.40 -13.28 28.44
C PRO A 36 5.80 -13.42 27.82
N PHE A 37 6.20 -14.63 27.38
CA PHE A 37 7.47 -14.86 26.70
C PHE A 37 7.43 -14.57 25.19
N GLY A 38 6.30 -14.08 24.67
CA GLY A 38 6.11 -13.79 23.25
C GLY A 38 7.15 -12.85 22.62
N PRO A 39 7.59 -11.76 23.27
CA PRO A 39 8.65 -10.90 22.73
C PRO A 39 9.97 -11.67 22.50
N TRP A 40 10.37 -12.52 23.46
CA TRP A 40 11.54 -13.37 23.32
C TRP A 40 11.37 -14.38 22.18
N PHE A 41 10.19 -15.02 22.08
CA PHE A 41 9.88 -15.97 21.02
C PHE A 41 9.96 -15.33 19.63
N ILE A 42 9.41 -14.13 19.45
CA ILE A 42 9.49 -13.37 18.19
C ILE A 42 10.96 -13.11 17.82
N ASN A 43 11.76 -12.64 18.77
CA ASN A 43 13.17 -12.34 18.52
C ASN A 43 13.98 -13.61 18.20
N ALA A 44 13.66 -14.74 18.83
CA ALA A 44 14.31 -16.01 18.55
C ALA A 44 13.97 -16.55 17.14
N VAL A 45 12.72 -16.44 16.70
CA VAL A 45 12.26 -16.98 15.40
C VAL A 45 12.54 -16.01 14.25
N ARG A 46 12.46 -14.69 14.49
CA ARG A 46 12.62 -13.63 13.48
C ARG A 46 13.57 -12.51 13.95
N PRO A 47 14.83 -12.83 14.27
CA PRO A 47 15.81 -11.83 14.69
C PRO A 47 16.13 -10.81 13.58
N ASP A 48 15.83 -11.14 12.31
CA ASP A 48 16.01 -10.25 11.17
C ASP A 48 15.09 -9.03 11.23
N ILE A 49 13.91 -9.12 11.85
CA ILE A 49 12.97 -8.00 11.93
C ILE A 49 13.59 -6.86 12.75
N SER A 50 14.04 -7.15 13.98
CA SER A 50 14.65 -6.14 14.86
C SER A 50 15.89 -5.50 14.22
N LYS A 51 16.70 -6.28 13.49
CA LYS A 51 17.91 -5.79 12.82
C LYS A 51 17.64 -4.65 11.83
N LYS A 52 16.46 -4.62 11.20
CA LYS A 52 16.10 -3.57 10.23
C LYS A 52 15.90 -2.21 10.89
N TYR A 53 15.62 -2.17 12.19
CA TYR A 53 15.29 -0.94 12.92
C TYR A 53 16.42 -0.43 13.82
N LEU A 54 17.57 -1.11 13.85
CA LEU A 54 18.71 -0.71 14.70
C LEU A 54 19.24 0.69 14.40
N VAL A 55 19.04 1.19 13.18
CA VAL A 55 19.43 2.55 12.79
C VAL A 55 18.50 3.60 13.42
N ALA A 56 17.23 3.25 13.65
CA ALA A 56 16.20 4.17 14.14
C ALA A 56 15.92 4.02 15.65
N LEU A 57 16.23 2.87 16.25
CA LEU A 57 15.87 2.52 17.61
C LEU A 57 17.09 2.14 18.43
N THR A 58 17.20 2.71 19.64
CA THR A 58 18.24 2.39 20.60
C THR A 58 17.98 1.06 21.31
N ASP A 59 16.71 0.75 21.60
CA ASP A 59 16.33 -0.50 22.26
C ASP A 59 15.98 -1.60 21.23
N PRO A 60 16.79 -2.68 21.13
CA PRO A 60 16.53 -3.77 20.20
C PRO A 60 15.30 -4.62 20.56
N ASN A 61 14.78 -4.53 21.80
CA ASN A 61 13.62 -5.30 22.24
C ASN A 61 12.28 -4.63 21.92
N LEU A 62 12.29 -3.34 21.58
CA LEU A 62 11.09 -2.55 21.35
C LEU A 62 10.24 -3.12 20.20
N ILE A 63 10.87 -3.58 19.11
CA ILE A 63 10.16 -4.14 17.95
C ILE A 63 9.50 -5.48 18.27
N PRO A 64 10.19 -6.48 18.85
CA PRO A 64 9.55 -7.71 19.30
C PRO A 64 8.42 -7.48 20.30
N GLU A 65 8.58 -6.54 21.24
CA GLU A 65 7.53 -6.20 22.20
C GLU A 65 6.33 -5.55 21.52
N TYR A 66 6.55 -4.59 20.62
CA TYR A 66 5.50 -3.98 19.81
C TYR A 66 4.70 -5.03 19.02
N ILE A 67 5.41 -5.92 18.31
CA ILE A 67 4.77 -7.00 17.53
C ILE A 67 3.99 -7.94 18.46
N TYR A 68 4.53 -8.29 19.63
CA TYR A 68 3.83 -9.10 20.61
C TYR A 68 2.52 -8.43 21.04
N GLN A 69 2.58 -7.18 21.50
CA GLN A 69 1.40 -6.46 22.00
C GLN A 69 0.32 -6.29 20.93
N CYS A 70 0.70 -6.10 19.66
CA CYS A 70 -0.25 -6.03 18.55
C CYS A 70 -0.96 -7.37 18.27
N ASN A 71 -0.40 -8.51 18.67
CA ASN A 71 -0.85 -9.83 18.20
C ASN A 71 -1.16 -10.85 19.32
N CYS A 72 -0.91 -10.50 20.59
CA CYS A 72 -1.11 -11.38 21.75
C CYS A 72 -2.58 -11.58 22.14
N GLN A 73 -3.49 -10.73 21.66
CA GLN A 73 -4.91 -10.79 21.95
C GLN A 73 -5.70 -11.56 20.88
N HIS A 74 -7.02 -11.43 20.88
CA HIS A 74 -7.89 -12.11 19.92
C HIS A 74 -7.47 -11.83 18.45
N PRO A 75 -7.38 -12.85 17.57
CA PRO A 75 -6.81 -12.74 16.23
C PRO A 75 -7.76 -12.07 15.22
N SER A 76 -8.27 -10.89 15.54
CA SER A 76 -9.21 -10.13 14.70
C SER A 76 -8.58 -9.73 13.37
N GLY A 77 -7.33 -9.25 13.38
CA GLY A 77 -6.60 -8.87 12.17
C GLY A 77 -6.37 -10.06 11.23
N GLU A 78 -6.09 -11.23 11.78
CA GLU A 78 -5.86 -12.45 11.01
C GLU A 78 -7.17 -13.00 10.43
N SER A 79 -8.25 -12.93 11.21
CA SER A 79 -9.60 -13.30 10.75
C SER A 79 -10.08 -12.37 9.64
N ALA A 80 -9.82 -11.06 9.76
CA ALA A 80 -10.11 -10.07 8.74
C ALA A 80 -9.26 -10.33 7.48
N PHE A 81 -7.96 -10.56 7.62
CA PHE A 81 -7.07 -10.89 6.51
C PHE A 81 -7.53 -12.16 5.79
N HIS A 82 -7.83 -13.23 6.53
CA HIS A 82 -8.34 -14.49 6.01
C HIS A 82 -9.65 -14.30 5.21
N SER A 83 -10.54 -13.43 5.69
CA SER A 83 -11.80 -13.10 5.00
C SER A 83 -11.60 -12.37 3.66
N MET A 84 -10.46 -11.70 3.49
CA MET A 84 -10.10 -10.96 2.28
C MET A 84 -9.25 -11.76 1.29
N MET A 85 -8.82 -12.96 1.65
CA MET A 85 -7.96 -13.81 0.83
C MET A 85 -8.62 -15.13 0.44
N VAL A 86 -8.01 -15.80 -0.54
CA VAL A 86 -8.29 -17.19 -0.93
C VAL A 86 -6.96 -17.94 -0.97
N ASP A 87 -7.00 -19.23 -0.63
CA ASP A 87 -5.84 -20.13 -0.59
C ASP A 87 -4.64 -19.54 0.18
N PHE A 88 -3.43 -19.56 -0.41
CA PHE A 88 -2.18 -19.04 0.14
C PHE A 88 -1.99 -17.53 -0.11
N ALA A 89 -2.88 -16.73 0.47
CA ALA A 89 -2.81 -15.25 0.51
C ALA A 89 -3.08 -14.52 -0.82
N TRP A 90 -3.80 -15.15 -1.74
CA TRP A 90 -4.32 -14.44 -2.92
C TRP A 90 -5.49 -13.56 -2.53
N ALA A 91 -5.54 -12.33 -3.05
CA ALA A 91 -6.68 -11.46 -2.78
C ALA A 91 -7.97 -12.05 -3.39
N LYS A 92 -9.03 -12.15 -2.58
CA LYS A 92 -10.36 -12.60 -3.03
C LYS A 92 -10.93 -11.68 -4.11
N ASN A 93 -10.68 -10.38 -3.98
CA ASN A 93 -11.11 -9.34 -4.93
C ASN A 93 -9.90 -8.47 -5.34
N PRO A 94 -9.05 -8.94 -6.27
CA PRO A 94 -7.82 -8.24 -6.63
C PRO A 94 -8.13 -6.91 -7.32
N ILE A 95 -7.42 -5.85 -6.94
CA ILE A 95 -7.68 -4.49 -7.46
C ILE A 95 -7.46 -4.36 -8.96
N VAL A 96 -6.60 -5.19 -9.56
CA VAL A 96 -6.29 -5.19 -10.99
C VAL A 96 -7.52 -5.40 -11.90
N ARG A 97 -8.57 -6.06 -11.39
CA ARG A 97 -9.85 -6.25 -12.11
C ARG A 97 -10.70 -4.99 -12.20
N ARG A 98 -10.41 -4.00 -11.36
CA ARG A 98 -11.25 -2.81 -11.17
C ARG A 98 -10.42 -1.53 -11.11
N ILE A 99 -9.16 -1.59 -11.53
CA ILE A 99 -8.24 -0.46 -11.43
C ILE A 99 -8.55 0.61 -12.48
N ASP A 100 -9.18 0.21 -13.58
CA ASP A 100 -9.77 1.07 -14.62
C ASP A 100 -10.94 1.91 -14.08
N LYS A 101 -11.61 1.46 -13.02
CA LYS A 101 -12.73 2.19 -12.38
C LYS A 101 -12.28 3.30 -11.43
N LEU A 102 -11.00 3.35 -11.06
CA LEU A 102 -10.47 4.46 -10.28
C LEU A 102 -10.40 5.71 -11.16
N SER A 103 -10.75 6.87 -10.62
CA SER A 103 -10.65 8.14 -11.34
C SER A 103 -9.28 8.28 -12.03
N PRO A 104 -9.21 8.71 -13.30
CA PRO A 104 -7.95 8.97 -13.99
C PRO A 104 -7.08 10.03 -13.30
N THR A 105 -7.69 10.89 -12.46
CA THR A 105 -6.97 11.90 -11.68
C THR A 105 -6.17 11.31 -10.51
N ILE A 106 -6.45 10.08 -10.10
CA ILE A 106 -5.69 9.40 -9.05
C ILE A 106 -4.37 8.90 -9.64
N ALA A 107 -3.29 9.58 -9.27
CA ALA A 107 -1.93 9.21 -9.59
C ALA A 107 -1.51 7.93 -8.84
N ILE A 108 -0.90 6.98 -9.53
CA ILE A 108 -0.46 5.71 -8.93
C ILE A 108 1.06 5.58 -9.05
N THR A 109 1.73 5.42 -7.90
CA THR A 109 3.14 5.01 -7.84
C THR A 109 3.23 3.62 -7.22
N LEU A 110 3.75 2.64 -7.97
CA LEU A 110 4.07 1.32 -7.45
C LEU A 110 5.52 1.27 -7.00
N LEU A 111 5.73 0.76 -5.79
CA LEU A 111 7.04 0.65 -5.16
C LEU A 111 7.37 -0.81 -4.84
N TYR A 112 8.51 -1.28 -5.32
CA TYR A 112 8.99 -2.64 -5.10
C TYR A 112 10.46 -2.67 -4.71
N GLY A 113 10.84 -3.68 -3.92
CA GLY A 113 12.25 -4.01 -3.70
C GLY A 113 12.75 -5.03 -4.72
N SER A 114 13.97 -4.87 -5.21
CA SER A 114 14.55 -5.74 -6.25
C SER A 114 14.77 -7.19 -5.81
N ARG A 115 14.77 -7.45 -4.49
CA ARG A 115 14.89 -8.80 -3.88
C ARG A 115 13.56 -9.31 -3.33
N SER A 116 12.45 -8.64 -3.63
CA SER A 116 11.13 -9.12 -3.23
C SER A 116 10.76 -10.39 -3.99
N TRP A 117 10.20 -11.36 -3.29
CA TRP A 117 9.57 -12.54 -3.87
C TRP A 117 8.27 -12.25 -4.65
N THR A 118 7.69 -11.06 -4.46
CA THR A 118 6.49 -10.62 -5.17
C THR A 118 6.88 -10.07 -6.53
N ASP A 119 6.32 -10.63 -7.60
CA ASP A 119 6.57 -10.16 -8.96
C ASP A 119 6.00 -8.75 -9.23
N HIS A 120 6.38 -8.19 -10.39
CA HIS A 120 5.90 -6.89 -10.88
C HIS A 120 4.89 -7.03 -12.01
N SER A 121 4.28 -8.20 -12.19
CA SER A 121 3.37 -8.52 -13.31
C SER A 121 2.17 -7.58 -13.41
N ALA A 122 1.74 -7.00 -12.28
CA ALA A 122 0.70 -5.99 -12.25
C ALA A 122 1.05 -4.73 -13.07
N THR A 123 2.34 -4.46 -13.30
CA THR A 123 2.80 -3.25 -14.00
C THR A 123 2.21 -3.14 -15.40
N ASP A 124 2.27 -4.22 -16.18
CA ASP A 124 1.83 -4.19 -17.58
C ASP A 124 0.31 -4.01 -17.67
N ILE A 125 -0.41 -4.65 -16.75
CA ILE A 125 -1.87 -4.51 -16.66
C ILE A 125 -2.26 -3.07 -16.31
N ILE A 126 -1.51 -2.40 -15.44
CA ILE A 126 -1.79 -0.99 -15.10
C ILE A 126 -1.47 -0.09 -16.28
N LYS A 127 -0.33 -0.27 -16.95
CA LYS A 127 0.02 0.52 -18.15
C LYS A 127 -1.08 0.44 -19.22
N GLU A 128 -1.66 -0.73 -19.42
CA GLU A 128 -2.76 -0.94 -20.36
C GLU A 128 -4.07 -0.31 -19.85
N LYS A 129 -4.53 -0.69 -18.65
CA LYS A 129 -5.85 -0.28 -18.12
C LYS A 129 -5.94 1.18 -17.68
N ARG A 130 -4.80 1.84 -17.51
CA ARG A 130 -4.70 3.21 -16.96
C ARG A 130 -3.89 4.15 -17.84
N ILE A 131 -3.89 3.90 -19.16
CA ILE A 131 -3.14 4.66 -20.17
C ILE A 131 -3.36 6.18 -20.14
N HIS A 132 -4.53 6.64 -19.70
CA HIS A 132 -4.87 8.06 -19.59
C HIS A 132 -4.68 8.65 -18.18
N SER A 133 -3.91 7.97 -17.32
CA SER A 133 -3.64 8.44 -15.96
C SER A 133 -2.16 8.31 -15.61
N TYR A 134 -1.73 9.05 -14.60
CA TYR A 134 -0.35 8.96 -14.14
C TYR A 134 -0.06 7.60 -13.51
N PHE A 135 1.01 6.97 -13.98
CA PHE A 135 1.55 5.75 -13.43
C PHE A 135 3.08 5.82 -13.38
N LYS A 136 3.66 5.43 -12.24
CA LYS A 136 5.11 5.30 -12.07
C LYS A 136 5.45 3.99 -11.36
N LEU A 137 6.41 3.24 -11.90
CA LEU A 137 7.02 2.09 -11.24
C LEU A 137 8.38 2.49 -10.66
N GLN A 138 8.61 2.18 -9.40
CA GLN A 138 9.87 2.40 -8.70
C GLN A 138 10.38 1.07 -8.14
N ILE A 139 11.59 0.67 -8.58
CA ILE A 139 12.27 -0.52 -8.07
C ILE A 139 13.48 -0.06 -7.26
N VAL A 140 13.48 -0.41 -5.97
CA VAL A 140 14.55 -0.05 -5.04
C VAL A 140 15.56 -1.18 -4.97
N SER A 141 16.78 -0.89 -5.45
CA SER A 141 17.87 -1.85 -5.47
C SER A 141 18.29 -2.25 -4.04
N GLY A 142 18.43 -3.56 -3.84
CA GLY A 142 18.86 -4.13 -2.56
C GLY A 142 17.78 -4.15 -1.49
N ALA A 143 16.54 -3.73 -1.77
CA ALA A 143 15.41 -3.89 -0.85
C ALA A 143 14.67 -5.21 -1.10
N GLY A 144 14.13 -5.82 -0.04
CA GLY A 144 13.19 -6.94 -0.11
C GLY A 144 11.73 -6.45 -0.14
N HIS A 145 10.82 -7.25 0.41
CA HIS A 145 9.39 -6.93 0.45
C HIS A 145 9.06 -5.70 1.33
N HIS A 146 9.79 -5.50 2.43
CA HIS A 146 9.60 -4.36 3.34
C HIS A 146 10.56 -3.22 2.97
N VAL A 147 10.31 -2.58 1.82
CA VAL A 147 11.19 -1.51 1.29
C VAL A 147 11.43 -0.39 2.31
N TYR A 148 10.38 0.00 3.04
CA TYR A 148 10.43 1.02 4.09
C TYR A 148 11.39 0.67 5.24
N ALA A 149 11.63 -0.61 5.50
CA ALA A 149 12.53 -1.06 6.56
C ALA A 149 13.94 -1.36 6.03
N ASP A 150 14.07 -1.82 4.78
CA ASP A 150 15.37 -2.18 4.19
C ASP A 150 16.13 -0.96 3.63
N LYS A 151 15.40 0.05 3.11
CA LYS A 151 15.92 1.26 2.46
C LYS A 151 15.05 2.49 2.80
N PRO A 152 15.00 2.90 4.09
CA PRO A 152 14.07 3.93 4.55
C PRO A 152 14.25 5.28 3.84
N GLU A 153 15.49 5.71 3.55
CA GLU A 153 15.75 6.98 2.87
C GLU A 153 15.19 6.99 1.44
N ALA A 154 15.43 5.91 0.69
CA ALA A 154 14.92 5.77 -0.67
C ALA A 154 13.38 5.65 -0.68
N PHE A 155 12.80 4.89 0.26
CA PHE A 155 11.37 4.79 0.43
C PHE A 155 10.75 6.17 0.68
N ASN A 156 11.28 6.91 1.65
CA ASN A 156 10.78 8.23 2.04
C ASN A 156 10.84 9.21 0.86
N GLN A 157 11.95 9.25 0.13
CA GLN A 157 12.08 10.13 -1.04
C GLN A 157 11.04 9.80 -2.11
N ILE A 158 10.79 8.52 -2.39
CA ILE A 158 9.79 8.11 -3.38
C ILE A 158 8.37 8.51 -2.95
N VAL A 159 8.05 8.38 -1.66
CA VAL A 159 6.76 8.84 -1.11
C VAL A 159 6.62 10.35 -1.24
N LEU A 160 7.64 11.12 -0.87
CA LEU A 160 7.64 12.57 -1.02
C LEU A 160 7.47 13.00 -2.48
N ASP A 161 8.18 12.37 -3.41
CA ASP A 161 8.03 12.64 -4.84
C ASP A 161 6.61 12.36 -5.33
N ALA A 162 5.99 11.27 -4.88
CA ALA A 162 4.62 10.91 -5.25
C ALA A 162 3.59 11.91 -4.69
N CYS A 163 3.78 12.37 -3.45
CA CYS A 163 2.95 13.41 -2.84
C CYS A 163 3.10 14.75 -3.59
N ASN A 164 4.35 15.19 -3.83
CA ASN A 164 4.64 16.44 -4.54
C ASN A 164 4.02 16.44 -5.96
N TYR A 165 4.08 15.31 -6.66
CA TYR A 165 3.42 15.17 -7.95
C TYR A 165 1.90 15.35 -7.83
N SER A 166 1.28 14.65 -6.88
CA SER A 166 -0.18 14.69 -6.68
C SER A 166 -0.68 16.08 -6.29
N ASP A 167 0.06 16.77 -5.42
CA ASP A 167 -0.25 18.14 -5.01
C ASP A 167 -0.03 19.14 -6.16
N GLY A 168 1.02 18.94 -6.97
CA GLY A 168 1.29 19.75 -8.15
C GLY A 168 0.20 19.63 -9.22
N VAL A 169 -0.29 18.42 -9.50
CA VAL A 169 -1.41 18.19 -10.43
C VAL A 169 -2.68 18.88 -9.94
N SER A 170 -2.99 18.81 -8.65
CA SER A 170 -4.15 19.47 -8.06
C SER A 170 -4.08 20.99 -8.25
N ARG A 171 -2.89 21.59 -8.07
CA ARG A 171 -2.67 23.04 -8.27
C ARG A 171 -2.81 23.46 -9.74
N ASN A 172 -2.33 22.66 -10.69
CA ASN A 172 -2.46 22.97 -12.12
C ASN A 172 -3.92 22.91 -12.61
N ASN A 173 -4.78 22.13 -11.95
CA ASN A 173 -6.22 22.09 -12.26
C ASN A 173 -7.04 23.20 -11.57
N LEU A 174 -6.47 23.90 -10.58
CA LEU A 174 -7.14 24.96 -9.80
C LEU A 174 -6.95 26.38 -10.36
N ALA A 175 -6.21 26.55 -11.47
CA ALA A 175 -5.86 27.86 -12.04
C ALA A 175 -6.94 28.47 -12.98
N LEU A 176 -8.21 28.05 -12.88
CA LEU A 176 -9.32 28.56 -13.71
C LEU A 176 -10.53 29.02 -12.88
N MET A 177 -10.32 29.65 -11.72
CA MET A 177 -11.33 30.60 -11.22
C MET A 177 -10.83 32.01 -11.53
N PRO A 178 -11.55 32.80 -12.36
CA PRO A 178 -11.19 34.20 -12.57
C PRO A 178 -11.38 34.98 -11.26
N PRO A 179 -10.63 36.08 -11.06
CA PRO A 179 -10.93 37.00 -9.97
C PRO A 179 -12.31 37.59 -10.20
N ASP A 180 -13.12 37.69 -9.16
CA ASP A 180 -14.40 38.44 -9.17
C ASP A 180 -14.14 39.85 -9.73
N SER A 181 -14.47 40.05 -10.99
CA SER A 181 -14.57 41.38 -11.60
C SER A 181 -15.92 41.97 -11.21
N GLY A 182 -16.04 42.39 -9.96
CA GLY A 182 -17.12 43.26 -9.50
C GLY A 182 -16.80 44.71 -9.88
N GLY A 183 -17.12 45.09 -11.11
CA GLY A 183 -17.00 46.46 -11.58
C GLY A 183 -17.66 46.64 -12.94
N GLU A 184 -18.95 46.97 -12.92
CA GLU A 184 -19.61 47.57 -14.08
C GLU A 184 -20.20 48.91 -13.64
N SER A 185 -19.61 49.96 -14.19
CA SER A 185 -20.03 51.34 -14.15
C SER A 185 -21.01 51.58 -15.29
N ASP A 186 -22.13 52.25 -15.01
CA ASP A 186 -22.83 53.02 -16.03
C ASP A 186 -23.12 54.42 -15.49
N ALA A 187 -22.38 55.38 -16.06
CA ALA A 187 -22.72 56.79 -16.03
C ALA A 187 -23.31 57.12 -17.41
N GLU A 188 -24.60 57.45 -17.46
CA GLU A 188 -25.19 58.15 -18.60
C GLU A 188 -25.95 59.37 -18.09
N SER A 189 -25.41 60.54 -18.42
CA SER A 189 -26.04 61.85 -18.31
C SER A 189 -27.00 62.04 -19.48
N ASN A 190 -28.25 62.41 -19.20
CA ASN A 190 -29.08 63.17 -20.14
C ASN A 190 -29.78 64.32 -19.41
N ALA A 191 -29.80 65.47 -20.08
CA ALA A 191 -30.14 66.78 -19.58
C ALA A 191 -31.65 67.09 -19.56
N SER A 192 -31.99 68.15 -18.82
CA SER A 192 -33.16 69.06 -18.93
C SER A 192 -34.57 68.45 -18.85
N ASP A 193 -35.36 68.79 -17.82
CA ASP A 193 -36.23 69.99 -17.82
C ASP A 193 -37.16 70.07 -16.59
N SER A 194 -37.53 71.31 -16.25
CA SER A 194 -38.76 71.77 -15.59
C SER A 194 -38.98 71.72 -14.05
N ASN A 195 -39.14 72.95 -13.55
CA ASN A 195 -39.86 73.49 -12.36
C ASN A 195 -39.28 73.33 -10.94
#